data_AF-A0A6P0N6P2-F1
#
_entry.id   AF-A0A6P0N6P2-F1
#
_cell.length_a   1.000
_cell.length_b   1.000
_cell.length_c   1.000
_cell.angle_alpha   90.00
_cell.angle_beta   90.00
_cell.angle_gamma   90.00
#
_symmetry.space_group_name_H-M   'P 1'
#
loop_
_entity.id
_entity.type
_entity.pdbx_description
1 polymer ?
#
loop_
_entity_poly.entity_id
_entity_poly.type
_entity_poly.pdbx_seq_one_letter_code
_entity_poly.pdbx_strand_id
1 'polypeptide(L)'
;MQTTEKTQPKLLNLKKRLSEINDLEAAASLLYWDQATYMPPGGAAARGRQLATLQKIAHSKFTDPAMGELLEGLRPYEETLPYFSDEASLIRCTRKNYHRAVQVPAEFMGEFSEHRTETYSVWVKARATNDFAAVRPYLEKTLDLSREMAYFFPGYEHIADPLIDFADYGMKVSILRTLFSQLREELVPIVEAITAQSPTDNNCLHQRYPEEEQLDLTLKVMKQMGYDFERGRQDQTHHPFMINFSTGDVRITTRVDEDDLSQALFSSIHEMGHGLYEQGIRRDLEGTPLACGTSSGVHESQSRLWENIVGRSRGFWKFFYPQ
;
A
#
# COMPACT_ATOMS: atom_id res chain seq x y z
N MET A 1 3.48 -32.49 -19.65
CA MET A 1 2.12 -33.00 -19.35
C MET A 1 2.16 -33.53 -17.93
N GLN A 2 2.13 -32.62 -16.94
CA GLN A 2 2.22 -32.97 -15.53
C GLN A 2 0.82 -33.24 -15.01
N THR A 3 0.70 -34.38 -14.36
CA THR A 3 -0.49 -34.92 -13.72
C THR A 3 -1.23 -33.86 -12.91
N THR A 4 -2.52 -33.70 -13.20
CA THR A 4 -3.51 -33.16 -12.27
C THR A 4 -3.52 -34.05 -11.02
N GLU A 5 -2.56 -33.82 -10.12
CA GLU A 5 -2.63 -34.29 -8.74
C GLU A 5 -3.94 -33.78 -8.17
N LYS A 6 -4.68 -34.68 -7.52
CA LYS A 6 -5.95 -34.36 -6.86
C LYS A 6 -5.68 -33.22 -5.87
N THR A 7 -6.02 -31.99 -6.24
CA THR A 7 -5.89 -30.84 -5.33
C THR A 7 -6.63 -31.18 -4.05
N GLN A 8 -5.93 -31.10 -2.92
CA GLN A 8 -6.46 -31.51 -1.63
C GLN A 8 -7.78 -30.76 -1.34
N PRO A 9 -8.92 -31.42 -1.03
CA PRO A 9 -10.20 -30.73 -0.88
C PRO A 9 -10.20 -29.59 0.16
N LYS A 10 -9.35 -29.72 1.20
CA LYS A 10 -9.12 -28.64 2.18
C LYS A 10 -8.46 -27.41 1.55
N LEU A 11 -7.51 -27.58 0.63
CA LEU A 11 -6.86 -26.47 -0.06
C LEU A 11 -7.83 -25.75 -1.00
N LEU A 12 -8.69 -26.49 -1.70
CA LEU A 12 -9.76 -25.91 -2.51
C LEU A 12 -10.74 -25.10 -1.64
N ASN A 13 -11.12 -25.63 -0.47
CA ASN A 13 -11.95 -24.91 0.50
C ASN A 13 -11.25 -23.63 1.00
N LEU A 14 -9.95 -23.69 1.31
CA LEU A 14 -9.17 -22.53 1.73
C LEU A 14 -9.18 -21.45 0.64
N LYS A 15 -8.83 -21.79 -0.60
CA LYS A 15 -8.84 -20.86 -1.75
C LYS A 15 -10.22 -20.22 -1.95
N LYS A 16 -11.30 -21.00 -1.85
CA LYS A 16 -12.67 -20.48 -1.97
C LYS A 16 -12.99 -19.43 -0.89
N ARG A 17 -12.63 -19.70 0.36
CA ARG A 17 -12.85 -18.76 1.48
C ARG A 17 -12.02 -17.49 1.34
N LEU A 18 -10.76 -17.63 0.92
CA LEU A 18 -9.87 -16.49 0.71
C LEU A 18 -10.36 -15.62 -0.44
N SER A 19 -10.84 -16.21 -1.53
CA SER A 19 -11.41 -15.45 -2.66
C SER A 19 -12.60 -14.61 -2.22
N GLU A 20 -13.53 -15.18 -1.44
CA GLU A 20 -14.70 -14.43 -0.94
C GLU A 20 -14.28 -13.25 -0.03
N ILE A 21 -13.25 -13.44 0.79
CA ILE A 21 -12.70 -12.37 1.65
C ILE A 21 -12.06 -11.29 0.79
N ASN A 22 -11.25 -11.68 -0.20
CA ASN A 22 -10.63 -10.76 -1.14
C ASN A 22 -11.68 -9.95 -1.91
N ASP A 23 -12.75 -10.57 -2.41
CA ASP A 23 -13.82 -9.86 -3.13
C ASP A 23 -14.47 -8.75 -2.27
N LEU A 24 -14.65 -8.99 -0.97
CA LEU A 24 -15.16 -7.98 -0.03
C LEU A 24 -14.16 -6.85 0.19
N GLU A 25 -12.87 -7.16 0.31
CA GLU A 25 -11.79 -6.19 0.46
C GLU A 25 -11.62 -5.35 -0.81
N ALA A 26 -11.64 -5.98 -1.99
CA ALA A 26 -11.60 -5.33 -3.30
C ALA A 26 -12.79 -4.40 -3.51
N ALA A 27 -14.00 -4.81 -3.12
CA ALA A 27 -15.18 -3.95 -3.15
C ALA A 27 -15.02 -2.74 -2.21
N ALA A 28 -14.45 -2.93 -1.02
CA ALA A 28 -14.15 -1.83 -0.12
C ALA A 28 -13.09 -0.89 -0.71
N SER A 29 -12.04 -1.42 -1.34
CA SER A 29 -11.04 -0.64 -2.07
C SER A 29 -11.67 0.20 -3.18
N LEU A 30 -12.63 -0.34 -3.95
CA LEU A 30 -13.34 0.43 -4.99
C LEU A 30 -14.16 1.57 -4.40
N LEU A 31 -14.87 1.32 -3.29
CA LEU A 31 -15.60 2.36 -2.57
C LEU A 31 -14.66 3.44 -2.02
N TYR A 32 -13.45 3.07 -1.59
CA TYR A 32 -12.44 4.03 -1.16
C TYR A 32 -11.89 4.86 -2.33
N TRP A 33 -11.58 4.22 -3.46
CA TRP A 33 -11.15 4.92 -4.67
C TRP A 33 -12.20 5.95 -5.11
N ASP A 34 -13.48 5.56 -5.15
CA ASP A 34 -14.57 6.49 -5.49
C ASP A 34 -14.67 7.63 -4.47
N GLN A 35 -14.48 7.35 -3.18
CA GLN A 35 -14.47 8.36 -2.12
C GLN A 35 -13.41 9.43 -2.36
N ALA A 36 -12.25 9.02 -2.88
CA ALA A 36 -11.09 9.90 -3.11
C ALA A 36 -11.11 10.60 -4.47
N THR A 37 -12.03 10.26 -5.37
CA THR A 37 -12.03 10.74 -6.77
C THR A 37 -13.35 11.42 -7.15
N TYR A 38 -14.46 10.68 -7.14
CA TYR A 38 -15.73 11.11 -7.75
C TYR A 38 -16.87 11.33 -6.76
N MET A 39 -16.76 10.84 -5.53
CA MET A 39 -17.85 10.86 -4.57
C MET A 39 -18.26 12.30 -4.20
N PRO A 40 -19.56 12.65 -4.28
CA PRO A 40 -20.05 13.93 -3.79
C PRO A 40 -19.79 14.11 -2.28
N PRO A 41 -19.45 15.32 -1.80
CA PRO A 41 -19.14 15.56 -0.39
C PRO A 41 -20.23 15.10 0.60
N GLY A 42 -21.52 15.21 0.21
CA GLY A 42 -22.66 14.77 1.03
C GLY A 42 -22.75 13.25 1.23
N GLY A 43 -21.99 12.44 0.49
CA GLY A 43 -21.98 10.98 0.58
C GLY A 43 -21.14 10.41 1.73
N ALA A 44 -20.29 11.23 2.36
CA ALA A 44 -19.24 10.77 3.29
C ALA A 44 -19.77 9.89 4.43
N ALA A 45 -20.88 10.26 5.07
CA ALA A 45 -21.43 9.50 6.19
C ALA A 45 -21.93 8.10 5.77
N ALA A 46 -22.56 7.99 4.60
CA ALA A 46 -23.02 6.71 4.09
C ALA A 46 -21.84 5.84 3.62
N ARG A 47 -20.86 6.45 2.93
CA ARG A 47 -19.64 5.78 2.49
C ARG A 47 -18.84 5.19 3.65
N GLY A 48 -18.67 5.95 4.73
CA GLY A 48 -18.02 5.46 5.94
C GLY A 48 -18.71 4.23 6.52
N ARG A 49 -20.05 4.21 6.60
CA ARG A 49 -20.81 3.03 7.05
C ARG A 49 -20.66 1.83 6.11
N GLN A 50 -20.65 2.04 4.79
CA GLN A 50 -20.46 0.97 3.80
C GLN A 50 -19.08 0.32 3.93
N LEU A 51 -18.02 1.12 3.98
CA LEU A 51 -16.64 0.64 4.16
C LEU A 51 -16.49 -0.16 5.47
N ALA A 52 -17.00 0.38 6.58
CA ALA A 52 -16.96 -0.30 7.88
C ALA A 52 -17.72 -1.64 7.86
N THR A 53 -18.85 -1.72 7.14
CA THR A 53 -19.62 -2.96 7.02
C THR A 53 -18.83 -4.02 6.25
N LEU A 54 -18.26 -3.69 5.09
CA LEU A 54 -17.50 -4.65 4.28
C LEU A 54 -16.25 -5.14 5.02
N GLN A 55 -15.49 -4.22 5.61
CA GLN A 55 -14.28 -4.56 6.37
C GLN A 55 -14.59 -5.44 7.58
N LYS A 56 -15.69 -5.17 8.30
CA LYS A 56 -16.13 -6.03 9.41
C LYS A 56 -16.49 -7.44 8.95
N ILE A 57 -17.18 -7.58 7.83
CA ILE A 57 -17.55 -8.90 7.28
C ILE A 57 -16.31 -9.66 6.84
N ALA A 58 -15.41 -9.02 6.08
CA ALA A 58 -14.15 -9.60 5.63
C ALA A 58 -13.30 -10.08 6.82
N HIS A 59 -13.09 -9.20 7.81
CA HIS A 59 -12.36 -9.52 9.03
C HIS A 59 -13.00 -10.69 9.79
N SER A 60 -14.31 -10.65 10.04
CA SER A 60 -15.03 -11.72 10.74
C SER A 60 -14.94 -13.07 10.04
N LYS A 61 -14.95 -13.08 8.69
CA LYS A 61 -14.76 -14.32 7.91
C LYS A 61 -13.32 -14.82 7.98
N PHE A 62 -12.35 -13.91 7.98
CA PHE A 62 -10.94 -14.25 8.07
C PHE A 62 -10.57 -14.81 9.45
N THR A 63 -11.10 -14.23 10.53
CA THR A 63 -10.83 -14.64 11.92
C THR A 63 -11.79 -15.71 12.45
N ASP A 64 -12.65 -16.27 11.61
CA ASP A 64 -13.55 -17.37 11.98
C ASP A 64 -12.73 -18.59 12.48
N PRO A 65 -13.07 -19.22 13.62
CA PRO A 65 -12.35 -20.37 14.14
C PRO A 65 -12.22 -21.53 13.13
N ALA A 66 -13.18 -21.73 12.24
CA ALA A 66 -13.13 -22.75 11.19
C ALA A 66 -12.03 -22.46 10.15
N MET A 67 -11.63 -21.20 9.96
CA MET A 67 -10.44 -20.85 9.16
C MET A 67 -9.17 -21.37 9.84
N GLY A 68 -9.05 -21.16 11.15
CA GLY A 68 -7.93 -21.68 11.95
C GLY A 68 -7.86 -23.21 11.92
N GLU A 69 -8.97 -23.89 12.15
CA GLU A 69 -9.05 -25.36 12.07
C GLU A 69 -8.69 -25.88 10.67
N LEU A 70 -9.10 -25.18 9.62
CA LEU A 70 -8.77 -25.53 8.24
C LEU A 70 -7.26 -25.41 7.97
N LEU A 71 -6.64 -24.32 8.42
CA LEU A 71 -5.20 -24.07 8.27
C LEU A 71 -4.36 -25.09 9.06
N GLU A 72 -4.73 -25.38 10.30
CA GLU A 72 -4.07 -26.42 11.10
C GLU A 72 -4.25 -27.80 10.48
N GLY A 73 -5.45 -28.10 9.97
CA GLY A 73 -5.74 -29.33 9.25
C GLY A 73 -5.04 -29.47 7.90
N LEU A 74 -4.38 -28.42 7.40
CA LEU A 74 -3.56 -28.39 6.18
C LEU A 74 -2.06 -28.54 6.46
N ARG A 75 -1.59 -28.42 7.72
CA ARG A 75 -0.16 -28.53 8.06
C ARG A 75 0.51 -29.81 7.57
N PRO A 76 -0.05 -31.02 7.77
CA PRO A 76 0.62 -32.24 7.29
C PRO A 76 0.76 -32.27 5.77
N TYR A 77 -0.14 -31.62 5.04
CA TYR A 77 -0.02 -31.48 3.59
C TYR A 77 1.03 -30.44 3.22
N GLU A 78 1.05 -29.28 3.88
CA GLU A 78 2.08 -28.25 3.71
C GLU A 78 3.50 -28.83 3.86
N GLU A 79 3.73 -29.70 4.85
CA GLU A 79 5.02 -30.34 5.11
C GLU A 79 5.48 -31.33 4.02
N THR A 80 4.54 -31.84 3.20
CA THR A 80 4.87 -32.72 2.07
C THR A 80 5.27 -31.95 0.81
N LEU A 81 4.97 -30.65 0.77
CA LEU A 81 5.21 -29.80 -0.40
C LEU A 81 6.61 -29.16 -0.34
N PRO A 82 7.22 -28.85 -1.51
CA PRO A 82 8.40 -28.01 -1.55
C PRO A 82 8.14 -26.65 -0.87
N TYR A 83 9.06 -26.21 -0.02
CA TYR A 83 8.90 -24.99 0.79
C TYR A 83 8.53 -23.73 -0.01
N PHE A 84 9.09 -23.60 -1.21
CA PHE A 84 8.89 -22.48 -2.15
C PHE A 84 7.76 -22.71 -3.15
N SER A 85 6.98 -23.78 -3.03
CA SER A 85 5.79 -23.95 -3.86
C SER A 85 4.72 -22.91 -3.49
N ASP A 86 3.89 -22.54 -4.47
CA ASP A 86 2.79 -21.59 -4.27
C ASP A 86 1.79 -22.10 -3.23
N GLU A 87 1.51 -23.41 -3.22
CA GLU A 87 0.58 -24.02 -2.27
C GLU A 87 1.12 -23.99 -0.83
N ALA A 88 2.39 -24.35 -0.62
CA ALA A 88 3.01 -24.27 0.70
C ALA A 88 3.08 -22.82 1.19
N SER A 89 3.42 -21.89 0.31
CA SER A 89 3.49 -20.47 0.62
C SER A 89 2.11 -19.90 0.94
N LEU A 90 1.06 -20.29 0.23
CA LEU A 90 -0.31 -19.86 0.50
C LEU A 90 -0.73 -20.26 1.91
N ILE A 91 -0.56 -21.55 2.27
CA ILE A 91 -0.93 -22.04 3.60
C ILE A 91 -0.12 -21.32 4.69
N ARG A 92 1.20 -21.19 4.52
CA ARG A 92 2.11 -20.57 5.49
C ARG A 92 1.80 -19.08 5.71
N CYS A 93 1.68 -18.31 4.61
CA CYS A 93 1.40 -16.88 4.66
C CYS A 93 0.02 -16.61 5.24
N THR A 94 -1.02 -17.35 4.80
CA THR A 94 -2.36 -17.22 5.36
C THR A 94 -2.40 -17.56 6.84
N ARG A 95 -1.73 -18.64 7.26
CA ARG A 95 -1.66 -19.04 8.68
C ARG A 95 -0.98 -17.98 9.54
N LYS A 96 0.13 -17.42 9.08
CA LYS A 96 0.78 -16.28 9.76
C LYS A 96 -0.18 -15.09 9.89
N ASN A 97 -0.83 -14.69 8.81
CA ASN A 97 -1.76 -13.55 8.81
C ASN A 97 -2.96 -13.81 9.73
N TYR A 98 -3.52 -15.03 9.72
CA TYR A 98 -4.59 -15.46 10.60
C TYR A 98 -4.18 -15.35 12.08
N HIS A 99 -3.04 -15.93 12.45
CA HIS A 99 -2.53 -15.87 13.83
C HIS A 99 -2.37 -14.43 14.32
N ARG A 100 -1.90 -13.52 13.46
CA ARG A 100 -1.79 -12.10 13.82
C ARG A 100 -3.16 -11.45 13.99
N ALA A 101 -4.09 -11.74 13.09
CA ALA A 101 -5.42 -11.15 13.11
C ALA A 101 -6.24 -11.56 14.36
N VAL A 102 -6.12 -12.81 14.81
CA VAL A 102 -6.87 -13.30 15.99
C VAL A 102 -6.24 -12.89 17.33
N GLN A 103 -5.00 -12.40 17.34
CA GLN A 103 -4.34 -11.94 18.56
C GLN A 103 -4.89 -10.61 19.08
N VAL A 104 -5.50 -9.81 18.20
CA VAL A 104 -6.01 -8.49 18.55
C VAL A 104 -7.51 -8.56 18.85
N PRO A 105 -7.98 -8.20 20.05
CA PRO A 105 -9.39 -8.20 20.38
C PRO A 105 -10.21 -7.28 19.48
N ALA A 106 -11.41 -7.73 19.10
CA ALA A 106 -12.33 -6.94 18.28
C ALA A 106 -12.76 -5.63 18.96
N GLU A 107 -12.88 -5.62 20.29
CA GLU A 107 -13.19 -4.42 21.08
C GLU A 107 -12.08 -3.37 20.95
N PHE A 108 -10.82 -3.78 21.13
CA PHE A 108 -9.65 -2.91 20.94
C PHE A 108 -9.59 -2.35 19.52
N MET A 109 -9.80 -3.19 18.50
CA MET A 109 -9.83 -2.73 17.10
C MET A 109 -10.95 -1.72 16.83
N GLY A 110 -12.10 -1.87 17.51
CA GLY A 110 -13.20 -0.92 17.47
C GLY A 110 -12.78 0.44 18.03
N GLU A 111 -12.25 0.47 19.25
CA GLU A 111 -11.77 1.70 19.89
C GLU A 111 -10.66 2.36 19.06
N PHE A 112 -9.69 1.59 18.58
CA PHE A 112 -8.58 2.10 17.79
C PHE A 112 -9.06 2.76 16.50
N SER A 113 -10.06 2.18 15.84
CA SER A 113 -10.63 2.70 14.59
C SER A 113 -11.44 3.98 14.80
N GLU A 114 -12.24 4.04 15.86
CA GLU A 114 -12.99 5.24 16.26
C GLU A 114 -12.04 6.39 16.57
N HIS A 115 -11.03 6.13 17.42
CA HIS A 115 -10.02 7.11 17.79
C HIS A 115 -9.25 7.67 16.59
N ARG A 116 -8.85 6.82 15.62
CA ARG A 116 -8.18 7.27 14.38
C ARG A 116 -9.07 8.18 13.54
N THR A 117 -10.37 7.89 13.45
CA THR A 117 -11.33 8.68 12.68
C THR A 117 -11.53 10.07 13.28
N GLU A 118 -11.66 10.14 14.61
CA GLU A 118 -11.75 11.41 15.34
C GLU A 118 -10.46 12.21 15.21
N THR A 119 -9.30 11.55 15.42
CA THR A 119 -7.98 12.17 15.31
C THR A 119 -7.77 12.81 13.95
N TYR A 120 -8.11 12.10 12.87
CA TYR A 120 -8.01 12.64 11.51
C TYR A 120 -8.89 13.88 11.31
N SER A 121 -10.13 13.84 11.79
CA SER A 121 -11.08 14.96 11.68
C SER A 121 -10.60 16.23 12.40
N VAL A 122 -9.95 16.06 13.56
CA VAL A 122 -9.33 17.17 14.30
C VAL A 122 -8.06 17.66 13.59
N TRP A 123 -7.21 16.74 13.14
CA TRP A 123 -5.96 17.07 12.44
C TRP A 123 -6.18 17.88 11.16
N VAL A 124 -7.19 17.57 10.34
CA VAL A 124 -7.49 18.32 9.12
C VAL A 124 -7.71 19.81 9.41
N LYS A 125 -8.49 20.12 10.46
CA LYS A 125 -8.77 21.51 10.87
C LYS A 125 -7.52 22.17 11.47
N ALA A 126 -6.86 21.45 12.39
CA ALA A 126 -5.69 21.95 13.11
C ALA A 126 -4.50 22.22 12.18
N ARG A 127 -4.28 21.40 11.15
CA ARG A 127 -3.23 21.62 10.15
C ARG A 127 -3.43 22.94 9.41
N ALA A 128 -4.68 23.24 9.02
CA ALA A 128 -5.00 24.49 8.33
C ALA A 128 -4.78 25.74 9.19
N THR A 129 -4.88 25.61 10.52
CA THR A 129 -4.74 26.72 11.47
C THR A 129 -3.42 26.69 12.26
N ASN A 130 -2.49 25.78 11.91
CA ASN A 130 -1.24 25.55 12.65
C ASN A 130 -1.45 25.32 14.17
N ASP A 131 -2.51 24.63 14.55
CA ASP A 131 -2.90 24.40 15.95
C ASP A 131 -2.50 23.01 16.45
N PHE A 132 -1.21 22.84 16.80
CA PHE A 132 -0.74 21.59 17.37
C PHE A 132 -1.40 21.24 18.71
N ALA A 133 -1.78 22.25 19.50
CA ALA A 133 -2.35 22.02 20.83
C ALA A 133 -3.70 21.29 20.75
N ALA A 134 -4.50 21.55 19.71
CA ALA A 134 -5.75 20.85 19.45
C ALA A 134 -5.56 19.34 19.16
N VAL A 135 -4.47 18.95 18.49
CA VAL A 135 -4.23 17.54 18.09
C VAL A 135 -3.43 16.77 19.14
N ARG A 136 -2.60 17.46 19.95
CA ARG A 136 -1.74 16.83 20.96
C ARG A 136 -2.43 15.75 21.81
N PRO A 137 -3.59 15.97 22.46
CA PRO A 137 -4.23 14.93 23.29
C PRO A 137 -4.63 13.69 22.48
N TYR A 138 -4.97 13.86 21.21
CA TYR A 138 -5.28 12.75 20.31
C TYR A 138 -4.03 11.95 19.92
N LEU A 139 -2.89 12.63 19.73
CA LEU A 139 -1.61 11.96 19.45
C LEU A 139 -1.08 11.20 20.68
N GLU A 140 -1.28 11.74 21.88
CA GLU A 140 -0.95 11.05 23.14
C GLU A 140 -1.75 9.75 23.26
N LYS A 141 -3.08 9.80 23.08
CA LYS A 141 -3.91 8.59 23.05
C LYS A 141 -3.53 7.65 21.89
N THR A 142 -3.15 8.18 20.72
CA THR A 142 -2.67 7.36 19.59
C THR A 142 -1.42 6.57 19.96
N LEU A 143 -0.48 7.19 20.67
CA LEU A 143 0.75 6.54 21.12
C LEU A 143 0.44 5.43 22.14
N ASP A 144 -0.46 5.67 23.09
CA ASP A 144 -0.84 4.67 24.08
C ASP A 144 -1.53 3.47 23.44
N LEU A 145 -2.49 3.70 22.54
CA LEU A 145 -3.13 2.62 21.80
C LEU A 145 -2.14 1.88 20.87
N SER A 146 -1.17 2.60 20.27
CA SER A 146 -0.14 1.95 19.43
C SER A 146 0.77 1.02 20.26
N ARG A 147 1.06 1.39 21.51
CA ARG A 147 1.80 0.54 22.45
C ARG A 147 0.98 -0.67 22.86
N GLU A 148 -0.31 -0.48 23.15
CA GLU A 148 -1.23 -1.57 23.45
C GLU A 148 -1.34 -2.56 22.30
N MET A 149 -1.45 -2.06 21.06
CA MET A 149 -1.41 -2.89 19.85
C MET A 149 -0.15 -3.76 19.80
N ALA A 150 1.01 -3.21 20.16
CA ALA A 150 2.25 -3.97 20.18
C ALA A 150 2.26 -5.07 21.25
N TYR A 151 1.62 -4.86 22.41
CA TYR A 151 1.56 -5.85 23.50
C TYR A 151 0.81 -7.13 23.14
N PHE A 152 -0.06 -7.12 22.13
CA PHE A 152 -0.69 -8.35 21.61
C PHE A 152 0.29 -9.30 20.91
N PHE A 153 1.51 -8.85 20.61
CA PHE A 153 2.53 -9.60 19.87
C PHE A 153 3.81 -9.76 20.71
N PRO A 154 3.82 -10.56 21.79
CA PRO A 154 4.99 -10.68 22.67
C PRO A 154 6.21 -11.30 21.97
N GLY A 155 7.40 -11.06 22.52
CA GLY A 155 8.66 -11.63 22.01
C GLY A 155 9.49 -10.70 21.12
N TYR A 156 9.15 -9.40 21.06
CA TYR A 156 9.95 -8.38 20.39
C TYR A 156 11.11 -7.85 21.26
N GLU A 157 12.12 -7.25 20.61
CA GLU A 157 13.23 -6.58 21.27
C GLU A 157 12.86 -5.13 21.64
N HIS A 158 12.11 -4.46 20.77
CA HIS A 158 11.64 -3.09 20.94
C HIS A 158 10.13 -3.01 20.69
N ILE A 159 9.43 -2.15 21.45
CA ILE A 159 7.96 -1.97 21.38
C ILE A 159 7.42 -1.58 20.00
N ALA A 160 8.30 -1.14 19.09
CA ALA A 160 7.93 -0.77 17.73
C ALA A 160 8.08 -1.93 16.74
N ASP A 161 8.79 -3.01 17.10
CA ASP A 161 9.08 -4.10 16.16
C ASP A 161 7.81 -4.76 15.63
N PRO A 162 6.75 -5.05 16.42
CA PRO A 162 5.53 -5.63 15.85
C PRO A 162 4.87 -4.70 14.82
N LEU A 163 4.96 -3.38 15.04
CA LEU A 163 4.39 -2.36 14.16
C LEU A 163 5.20 -2.21 12.87
N ILE A 164 6.52 -2.29 12.97
CA ILE A 164 7.43 -2.33 11.82
C ILE A 164 7.20 -3.61 11.01
N ASP A 165 7.05 -4.75 11.68
CA ASP A 165 6.81 -6.07 11.06
C ASP A 165 5.43 -6.18 10.39
N PHE A 166 4.48 -5.27 10.68
CA PHE A 166 3.26 -5.14 9.88
C PHE A 166 3.53 -4.53 8.50
N ALA A 167 4.47 -3.58 8.40
CA ALA A 167 4.82 -2.93 7.14
C ALA A 167 5.82 -3.76 6.33
N ASP A 168 6.85 -4.29 7.00
CA ASP A 168 7.94 -5.03 6.37
C ASP A 168 8.32 -6.23 7.24
N TYR A 169 7.88 -7.43 6.82
CA TYR A 169 8.10 -8.66 7.56
C TYR A 169 9.60 -8.94 7.82
N GLY A 170 9.93 -9.24 9.06
CA GLY A 170 11.29 -9.50 9.53
C GLY A 170 12.09 -8.24 9.85
N MET A 171 11.56 -7.05 9.56
CA MET A 171 12.21 -5.79 9.87
C MET A 171 12.00 -5.43 11.35
N LYS A 172 13.03 -4.87 11.98
CA LYS A 172 13.02 -4.47 13.40
C LYS A 172 13.88 -3.24 13.65
N VAL A 173 13.70 -2.60 14.80
CA VAL A 173 14.42 -1.38 15.18
C VAL A 173 15.94 -1.56 15.13
N SER A 174 16.47 -2.71 15.56
CA SER A 174 17.91 -2.96 15.54
C SER A 174 18.50 -2.97 14.11
N ILE A 175 17.76 -3.51 13.13
CA ILE A 175 18.16 -3.47 11.71
C ILE A 175 18.07 -2.03 11.17
N LEU A 176 16.94 -1.35 11.42
CA LEU A 176 16.71 0.01 10.92
C LEU A 176 17.70 1.03 11.49
N ARG A 177 18.10 0.90 12.77
CA ARG A 177 19.10 1.77 13.38
C ARG A 177 20.45 1.66 12.68
N THR A 178 20.92 0.44 12.40
CA THR A 178 22.17 0.23 11.68
C THR A 178 22.08 0.80 10.26
N LEU A 179 21.01 0.49 9.53
CA LEU A 179 20.79 1.00 8.17
C LEU A 179 20.76 2.53 8.12
N PHE A 180 19.99 3.18 9.00
CA PHE A 180 19.87 4.64 9.02
C PHE A 180 21.15 5.34 9.50
N SER A 181 21.98 4.71 10.34
CA SER A 181 23.32 5.25 10.67
C SER A 181 24.19 5.31 9.41
N GLN A 182 24.29 4.18 8.70
CA GLN A 182 25.08 4.09 7.47
C GLN A 182 24.60 5.06 6.39
N LEU A 183 23.28 5.15 6.19
CA LEU A 183 22.72 6.13 5.24
C LEU A 183 22.99 7.57 5.68
N ARG A 184 22.90 7.89 6.98
CA ARG A 184 23.20 9.25 7.47
C ARG A 184 24.67 9.62 7.27
N GLU A 185 25.58 8.70 7.54
CA GLU A 185 27.02 8.89 7.38
C GLU A 185 27.39 9.26 5.94
N GLU A 186 26.74 8.62 4.95
CA GLU A 186 27.02 8.87 3.52
C GLU A 186 26.19 10.02 2.92
N LEU A 187 24.90 10.14 3.27
CA LEU A 187 24.00 11.11 2.64
C LEU A 187 24.18 12.54 3.16
N VAL A 188 24.54 12.73 4.44
CA VAL A 188 24.72 14.08 5.00
C VAL A 188 25.84 14.83 4.26
N PRO A 189 27.05 14.28 4.07
CA PRO A 189 28.10 14.95 3.29
C PRO A 189 27.69 15.26 1.85
N ILE A 190 26.94 14.37 1.19
CA ILE A 190 26.43 14.59 -0.17
C ILE A 190 25.46 15.79 -0.20
N VAL A 191 24.51 15.83 0.73
CA VAL A 191 23.54 16.94 0.82
C VAL A 191 24.27 18.25 1.10
N GLU A 192 25.18 18.28 2.07
CA GLU A 192 25.99 19.46 2.39
C GLU A 192 26.75 19.96 1.16
N ALA A 193 27.46 19.05 0.46
CA ALA A 193 28.22 19.39 -0.74
C ALA A 193 27.35 19.92 -1.89
N ILE A 194 26.13 19.40 -2.08
CA ILE A 194 25.20 19.89 -3.10
C ILE A 194 24.63 21.24 -2.70
N THR A 195 24.17 21.41 -1.46
CA THR A 195 23.54 22.66 -1.00
C THR A 195 24.51 23.83 -0.82
N ALA A 196 25.82 23.55 -0.73
CA ALA A 196 26.85 24.58 -0.73
C ALA A 196 27.10 25.20 -2.12
N GLN A 197 26.58 24.59 -3.18
CA GLN A 197 26.70 25.08 -4.55
C GLN A 197 25.55 26.02 -4.91
N SER A 198 25.72 26.81 -5.96
CA SER A 198 24.62 27.62 -6.51
C SER A 198 23.49 26.70 -7.00
N PRO A 199 22.22 27.00 -6.67
CA PRO A 199 21.08 26.22 -7.16
C PRO A 199 21.05 26.16 -8.69
N THR A 200 20.61 25.03 -9.24
CA THR A 200 20.36 24.90 -10.67
C THR A 200 19.09 25.66 -11.04
N ASP A 201 19.10 26.30 -12.21
CA ASP A 201 17.90 26.92 -12.77
C ASP A 201 16.86 25.83 -13.11
N ASN A 202 15.72 25.88 -12.42
CA ASN A 202 14.59 24.99 -12.63
C ASN A 202 13.34 25.74 -13.15
N ASN A 203 13.49 26.96 -13.68
CA ASN A 203 12.39 27.75 -14.22
C ASN A 203 11.65 27.05 -15.36
N CYS A 204 12.30 26.09 -16.05
CA CYS A 204 11.63 25.25 -17.03
C CYS A 204 10.55 24.34 -16.42
N LEU A 205 10.61 24.02 -15.13
CA LEU A 205 9.57 23.23 -14.46
C LEU A 205 8.41 24.12 -13.97
N HIS A 206 8.68 25.41 -13.74
CA HIS A 206 7.76 26.37 -13.14
C HIS A 206 7.23 27.38 -14.16
N GLN A 207 6.52 26.88 -15.16
CA GLN A 207 5.80 27.68 -16.15
C GLN A 207 4.35 27.25 -16.16
N ARG A 208 3.53 27.99 -16.91
CA ARG A 208 2.14 27.61 -17.11
C ARG A 208 2.04 26.44 -18.07
N TYR A 209 1.66 25.27 -17.56
CA TYR A 209 1.39 24.04 -18.29
C TYR A 209 -0.09 23.68 -18.12
N PRO A 210 -0.93 23.80 -19.18
CA PRO A 210 -2.35 23.50 -19.09
C PRO A 210 -2.61 22.09 -18.56
N GLU A 211 -3.63 21.96 -17.72
CA GLU A 211 -3.94 20.70 -17.03
C GLU A 211 -4.12 19.50 -17.97
N GLU A 212 -4.90 19.69 -19.04
CA GLU A 212 -5.17 18.67 -20.05
C GLU A 212 -3.87 18.18 -20.72
N GLU A 213 -2.95 19.10 -21.05
CA GLU A 213 -1.68 18.77 -21.67
C GLU A 213 -0.74 18.01 -20.72
N GLN A 214 -0.75 18.36 -19.42
CA GLN A 214 0.00 17.59 -18.41
C GLN A 214 -0.55 16.17 -18.28
N LEU A 215 -1.87 16.00 -18.25
CA LEU A 215 -2.49 14.69 -18.17
C LEU A 215 -2.19 13.85 -19.41
N ASP A 216 -2.31 14.42 -20.61
CA ASP A 216 -1.95 13.74 -21.86
C ASP A 216 -0.48 13.28 -21.87
N LEU A 217 0.43 14.14 -21.40
CA LEU A 217 1.83 13.79 -21.24
C LEU A 217 2.02 12.61 -20.28
N THR A 218 1.38 12.64 -19.11
CA THR A 218 1.50 11.54 -18.13
C THR A 218 1.00 10.22 -18.70
N LEU A 219 -0.15 10.22 -19.40
CA LEU A 219 -0.71 9.03 -20.04
C LEU A 219 0.24 8.46 -21.11
N LYS A 220 0.83 9.34 -21.93
CA LYS A 220 1.82 8.96 -22.95
C LYS A 220 3.07 8.34 -22.33
N VAL A 221 3.62 8.96 -21.27
CA VAL A 221 4.79 8.47 -20.56
C VAL A 221 4.52 7.09 -19.94
N MET A 222 3.41 6.93 -19.23
CA MET A 222 3.10 5.66 -18.56
C MET A 222 2.84 4.53 -19.55
N LYS A 223 2.16 4.82 -20.67
CA LYS A 223 1.97 3.85 -21.76
C LYS A 223 3.31 3.38 -22.31
N GLN A 224 4.25 4.30 -22.53
CA GLN A 224 5.59 3.98 -23.03
C GLN A 224 6.42 3.18 -22.01
N MET A 225 6.18 3.38 -20.72
CA MET A 225 6.82 2.64 -19.61
C MET A 225 6.16 1.29 -19.32
N GLY A 226 5.08 0.95 -20.04
CA GLY A 226 4.47 -0.39 -20.02
C GLY A 226 3.27 -0.54 -19.10
N TYR A 227 2.70 0.55 -18.59
CA TYR A 227 1.45 0.48 -17.83
C TYR A 227 0.28 0.08 -18.75
N ASP A 228 -0.44 -0.95 -18.35
CA ASP A 228 -1.54 -1.52 -19.13
C ASP A 228 -2.86 -0.82 -18.80
N PHE A 229 -3.30 0.07 -19.71
CA PHE A 229 -4.55 0.82 -19.58
C PHE A 229 -5.80 -0.02 -19.84
N GLU A 230 -5.68 -1.24 -20.35
CA GLU A 230 -6.84 -2.18 -20.36
C GLU A 230 -7.07 -2.81 -18.98
N ARG A 231 -6.10 -2.66 -18.06
CA ARG A 231 -6.14 -3.18 -16.69
C ARG A 231 -5.97 -2.10 -15.63
N GLY A 232 -6.23 -0.85 -16.00
CA GLY A 232 -5.97 0.29 -15.14
C GLY A 232 -6.34 1.61 -15.77
N ARG A 233 -6.33 2.67 -14.97
CA ARG A 233 -6.58 4.04 -15.40
C ARG A 233 -5.93 5.01 -14.42
N GLN A 234 -5.76 6.25 -14.87
CA GLN A 234 -5.34 7.36 -14.03
C GLN A 234 -6.48 8.36 -13.84
N ASP A 235 -6.64 8.83 -12.60
CA ASP A 235 -7.63 9.83 -12.21
C ASP A 235 -7.00 10.92 -11.35
N GLN A 236 -7.73 12.02 -11.12
CA GLN A 236 -7.26 13.07 -10.24
C GLN A 236 -7.75 12.87 -8.80
N THR A 237 -6.92 13.27 -7.86
CA THR A 237 -7.21 13.28 -6.42
C THR A 237 -6.43 14.40 -5.74
N HIS A 238 -6.71 14.64 -4.45
CA HIS A 238 -5.93 15.57 -3.65
C HIS A 238 -4.54 15.02 -3.26
N HIS A 239 -4.43 13.71 -3.03
CA HIS A 239 -3.20 13.04 -2.64
C HIS A 239 -3.02 11.80 -3.51
N PRO A 240 -2.07 11.80 -4.47
CA PRO A 240 -1.80 10.66 -5.34
C PRO A 240 -1.63 9.34 -4.58
N PHE A 241 -2.16 8.27 -5.15
CA PHE A 241 -2.06 6.89 -4.66
C PHE A 241 -2.35 5.88 -5.78
N MET A 242 -1.82 4.67 -5.61
CA MET A 242 -2.18 3.47 -6.34
C MET A 242 -3.14 2.60 -5.51
N ILE A 243 -4.11 1.98 -6.18
CA ILE A 243 -5.04 1.02 -5.57
C ILE A 243 -5.38 -0.08 -6.57
N ASN A 244 -5.57 -1.30 -6.08
CA ASN A 244 -6.00 -2.43 -6.88
C ASN A 244 -7.31 -3.03 -6.34
N PHE A 245 -8.05 -3.68 -7.23
CA PHE A 245 -9.25 -4.48 -6.90
C PHE A 245 -9.12 -5.90 -7.42
N SER A 246 -8.29 -6.09 -8.44
CA SER A 246 -7.91 -7.37 -9.01
C SER A 246 -6.59 -7.18 -9.77
N THR A 247 -5.97 -8.26 -10.23
CA THR A 247 -4.85 -8.13 -11.18
C THR A 247 -5.30 -7.50 -12.50
N GLY A 248 -6.59 -7.53 -12.82
CA GLY A 248 -7.19 -6.92 -14.00
C GLY A 248 -7.65 -5.46 -13.82
N ASP A 249 -7.58 -4.88 -12.62
CA ASP A 249 -8.02 -3.50 -12.37
C ASP A 249 -7.14 -2.90 -11.26
N VAL A 250 -6.07 -2.22 -11.69
CA VAL A 250 -5.06 -1.55 -10.88
C VAL A 250 -5.07 -0.08 -11.29
N ARG A 251 -5.60 0.80 -10.45
CA ARG A 251 -5.76 2.22 -10.74
C ARG A 251 -4.72 3.05 -10.01
N ILE A 252 -4.39 4.17 -10.61
CA ILE A 252 -3.51 5.17 -10.04
C ILE A 252 -4.21 6.51 -10.05
N THR A 253 -3.71 7.42 -9.24
CA THR A 253 -4.23 8.79 -9.21
C THR A 253 -3.08 9.77 -9.21
N THR A 254 -3.34 10.97 -9.70
CA THR A 254 -2.36 12.06 -9.74
C THR A 254 -3.00 13.35 -9.28
N ARG A 255 -2.20 14.42 -9.20
CA ARG A 255 -2.69 15.78 -9.00
C ARG A 255 -1.94 16.69 -9.95
N VAL A 256 -2.63 17.71 -10.44
CA VAL A 256 -2.05 18.67 -11.36
C VAL A 256 -1.83 20.00 -10.65
N ASP A 257 -0.67 20.58 -10.89
CA ASP A 257 -0.37 21.98 -10.60
C ASP A 257 0.00 22.62 -11.93
N GLU A 258 -0.85 23.53 -12.42
CA GLU A 258 -0.63 24.16 -13.73
C GLU A 258 0.61 25.05 -13.75
N ASP A 259 1.21 25.36 -12.61
CA ASP A 259 2.43 26.17 -12.50
C ASP A 259 3.67 25.32 -12.13
N ASP A 260 3.54 23.98 -12.06
CA ASP A 260 4.65 23.06 -11.80
C ASP A 260 4.46 21.71 -12.53
N LEU A 261 5.15 21.54 -13.66
CA LEU A 261 5.13 20.30 -14.47
C LEU A 261 5.57 19.06 -13.68
N SER A 262 6.42 19.23 -12.67
CA SER A 262 7.03 18.12 -11.95
C SER A 262 6.03 17.37 -11.07
N GLN A 263 4.97 18.04 -10.61
CA GLN A 263 3.95 17.45 -9.74
C GLN A 263 3.23 16.30 -10.44
N ALA A 264 2.49 16.60 -11.51
CA ALA A 264 1.71 15.59 -12.21
C ALA A 264 2.62 14.52 -12.82
N LEU A 265 3.73 14.91 -13.44
CA LEU A 265 4.64 13.98 -14.11
C LEU A 265 5.23 12.95 -13.15
N PHE A 266 5.92 13.39 -12.10
CA PHE A 266 6.61 12.46 -11.21
C PHE A 266 5.66 11.73 -10.25
N SER A 267 4.54 12.34 -9.84
CA SER A 267 3.50 11.60 -9.12
C SER A 267 2.91 10.48 -9.98
N SER A 268 2.62 10.73 -11.26
CA SER A 268 2.10 9.70 -12.16
C SER A 268 3.09 8.57 -12.37
N ILE A 269 4.38 8.88 -12.60
CA ILE A 269 5.44 7.87 -12.73
C ILE A 269 5.62 7.07 -11.44
N HIS A 270 5.53 7.73 -10.28
CA HIS A 270 5.65 7.09 -8.97
C HIS A 270 4.52 6.08 -8.75
N GLU A 271 3.26 6.51 -8.88
CA GLU A 271 2.10 5.62 -8.70
C GLU A 271 2.03 4.55 -9.79
N MET A 272 2.48 4.85 -11.01
CA MET A 272 2.63 3.86 -12.07
C MET A 272 3.64 2.78 -11.68
N GLY A 273 4.74 3.12 -11.00
CA GLY A 273 5.71 2.11 -10.56
C GLY A 273 5.11 1.12 -9.56
N HIS A 274 4.24 1.60 -8.66
CA HIS A 274 3.39 0.74 -7.85
C HIS A 274 2.42 -0.09 -8.70
N GLY A 275 1.76 0.55 -9.67
CA GLY A 275 0.81 -0.11 -10.56
C GLY A 275 1.43 -1.23 -11.39
N LEU A 276 2.66 -1.04 -11.88
CA LEU A 276 3.43 -2.04 -12.62
C LEU A 276 3.79 -3.25 -11.77
N TYR A 277 4.06 -3.04 -10.47
CA TYR A 277 4.28 -4.16 -9.56
C TYR A 277 3.03 -5.03 -9.48
N GLU A 278 1.89 -4.43 -9.18
CA GLU A 278 0.60 -5.13 -9.06
C GLU A 278 0.13 -5.75 -10.39
N GLN A 279 0.30 -5.05 -11.52
CA GLN A 279 -0.03 -5.59 -12.84
C GLN A 279 0.90 -6.75 -13.27
N GLY A 280 2.12 -6.80 -12.72
CA GLY A 280 3.11 -7.85 -12.95
C GLY A 280 2.90 -9.12 -12.13
N ILE A 281 1.98 -9.10 -11.16
CA ILE A 281 1.64 -10.28 -10.35
C ILE A 281 1.00 -11.36 -11.24
N ARG A 282 1.37 -12.62 -10.99
CA ARG A 282 0.79 -13.76 -11.71
C ARG A 282 -0.71 -13.88 -11.43
N ARG A 283 -1.51 -13.90 -12.50
CA ARG A 283 -2.98 -13.96 -12.42
C ARG A 283 -3.52 -15.22 -11.72
N ASP A 284 -2.78 -16.32 -11.71
CA ASP A 284 -3.22 -17.55 -11.05
C ASP A 284 -3.11 -17.52 -9.50
N LEU A 285 -2.55 -16.44 -8.95
CA LEU A 285 -2.54 -16.16 -7.50
C LEU A 285 -3.76 -15.32 -7.06
N GLU A 286 -4.56 -14.83 -7.99
CA GLU A 286 -5.69 -13.92 -7.73
C GLU A 286 -6.69 -14.51 -6.70
N GLY A 287 -7.30 -13.64 -5.90
CA GLY A 287 -8.17 -14.05 -4.80
C GLY A 287 -7.43 -14.62 -3.59
N THR A 288 -6.10 -14.52 -3.54
CA THR A 288 -5.28 -15.03 -2.43
C THR A 288 -4.34 -13.95 -1.88
N PRO A 289 -3.84 -14.07 -0.63
CA PRO A 289 -2.87 -13.13 -0.06
C PRO A 289 -1.47 -13.22 -0.71
N LEU A 290 -1.28 -14.06 -1.73
CA LEU A 290 -0.06 -14.06 -2.54
C LEU A 290 -0.15 -13.15 -3.77
N ALA A 291 -1.34 -12.63 -4.10
CA ALA A 291 -1.56 -11.72 -5.21
C ALA A 291 -1.54 -10.25 -4.79
N CYS A 292 -0.51 -9.85 -4.06
CA CYS A 292 -0.23 -8.45 -3.72
C CYS A 292 1.27 -8.22 -3.54
N GLY A 293 1.68 -6.95 -3.45
CA GLY A 293 3.03 -6.57 -3.06
C GLY A 293 3.46 -7.19 -1.73
N THR A 294 4.69 -7.70 -1.66
CA THR A 294 5.15 -8.48 -0.50
C THR A 294 5.38 -7.67 0.77
N SER A 295 5.64 -6.36 0.66
CA SER A 295 5.85 -5.44 1.78
C SER A 295 5.84 -3.97 1.32
N SER A 296 5.71 -3.04 2.25
CA SER A 296 5.77 -1.60 1.96
C SER A 296 7.10 -1.21 1.31
N GLY A 297 8.24 -1.68 1.85
CA GLY A 297 9.57 -1.38 1.31
C GLY A 297 9.79 -1.91 -0.10
N VAL A 298 9.34 -3.12 -0.41
CA VAL A 298 9.44 -3.67 -1.79
C VAL A 298 8.49 -2.93 -2.73
N HIS A 299 7.30 -2.59 -2.28
CA HIS A 299 6.34 -1.86 -3.08
C HIS A 299 6.84 -0.44 -3.41
N GLU A 300 7.42 0.27 -2.44
CA GLU A 300 8.09 1.58 -2.61
C GLU A 300 9.39 1.48 -3.43
N SER A 301 10.07 0.32 -3.41
CA SER A 301 11.23 0.12 -4.30
C SER A 301 10.84 0.22 -5.77
N GLN A 302 9.63 -0.23 -6.15
CA GLN A 302 9.17 -0.18 -7.54
C GLN A 302 8.76 1.24 -7.93
N SER A 303 8.02 1.96 -7.08
CA SER A 303 7.68 3.37 -7.35
C SER A 303 8.94 4.23 -7.49
N ARG A 304 9.91 4.09 -6.59
CA ARG A 304 11.17 4.85 -6.63
C ARG A 304 12.11 4.45 -7.76
N LEU A 305 12.10 3.17 -8.16
CA LEU A 305 12.85 2.72 -9.34
C LEU A 305 12.34 3.45 -10.59
N TRP A 306 11.04 3.46 -10.82
CA TRP A 306 10.46 4.10 -11.99
C TRP A 306 10.52 5.63 -11.92
N GLU A 307 10.23 6.23 -10.77
CA GLU A 307 10.27 7.68 -10.57
C GLU A 307 11.69 8.24 -10.67
N ASN A 308 12.61 7.74 -9.83
CA ASN A 308 13.91 8.36 -9.64
C ASN A 308 14.99 7.75 -10.53
N ILE A 309 15.09 6.42 -10.54
CA ILE A 309 16.16 5.75 -11.29
C ILE A 309 15.91 5.81 -12.80
N VAL A 310 14.65 5.73 -13.22
CA VAL A 310 14.26 5.86 -14.64
C VAL A 310 13.83 7.29 -14.96
N GLY A 311 12.75 7.80 -14.36
CA GLY A 311 12.10 9.07 -14.71
C GLY A 311 12.96 10.32 -14.49
N ARG A 312 13.90 10.30 -13.53
CA ARG A 312 14.87 11.38 -13.32
C ARG A 312 16.23 11.13 -13.97
N SER A 313 16.37 10.06 -14.75
CA SER A 313 17.63 9.75 -15.45
C SER A 313 17.84 10.64 -16.68
N ARG A 314 19.11 10.82 -17.04
CA ARG A 314 19.48 11.49 -18.30
C ARG A 314 18.96 10.75 -19.54
N GLY A 315 18.86 9.43 -19.48
CA GLY A 315 18.37 8.61 -20.60
C GLY A 315 16.90 8.86 -20.89
N PHE A 316 16.08 8.92 -19.84
CA PHE A 316 14.66 9.27 -19.93
C PHE A 316 14.46 10.64 -20.61
N TRP A 317 15.15 11.67 -20.11
CA TRP A 317 15.00 13.01 -20.67
C TRP A 317 15.56 13.15 -22.09
N LYS A 318 16.61 12.44 -22.47
CA LYS A 318 17.04 12.41 -23.88
C LYS A 318 15.95 11.89 -24.83
N PHE A 319 15.09 11.00 -24.36
CA PHE A 319 14.01 10.43 -25.15
C PHE A 319 12.73 11.28 -25.13
N PHE A 320 12.32 11.77 -23.95
CA PHE A 320 11.06 12.51 -23.79
C PHE A 320 11.17 14.02 -23.99
N TYR A 321 12.35 14.64 -23.80
CA TYR A 321 12.51 16.09 -23.95
C TYR A 321 12.17 16.64 -25.35
N PRO A 322 12.44 15.92 -26.47
CA PRO A 322 12.03 16.38 -27.80
C PRO A 322 10.55 16.21 -28.14
N GLN A 323 9.77 15.54 -27.28
CA GLN A 323 8.38 15.12 -27.52
C GLN A 323 7.38 15.98 -26.78
#